data_AF-A0A6I5QZV3-F1
#
_entry.id   AF-A0A6I5QZV3-F1
#
_cell.length_a   1.000
_cell.length_b   1.000
_cell.length_c   1.000
_cell.angle_alpha   90.00
_cell.angle_beta   90.00
_cell.angle_gamma   90.00
#
_symmetry.space_group_name_H-M   'P 1'
#
loop_
_entity.id
_entity.type
_entity.pdbx_description
1 polymer ?
#
loop_
_entity_poly.entity_id
_entity_poly.type
_entity_poly.pdbx_seq_one_letter_code
_entity_poly.pdbx_strand_id
1 'polypeptide(L)'
;MNSKDIELSPIQRLKLSEVMNSLLSAHFNQVVIALAPPHGIVAPKDAPQSDRAFDLIQWVESPTGPGLETLLEILQHFPSPELEEILTAASTQARYHASAMARLMALLPEETAAELGILQRRMAKANASTWEIRLRLLEEIIILLWVFYVRIKLENLGLPAGDRKRDA
;
A
#
# COMPACT_ATOMS: atom_id res chain seq x y z
N MET A 1 -10.95 -0.89 9.68
CA MET A 1 -10.00 -1.48 8.73
C MET A 1 -10.53 -1.13 7.34
N ASN A 2 -9.98 -0.10 6.70
CA ASN A 2 -10.29 0.24 5.30
C ASN A 2 -9.06 -0.16 4.49
N SER A 3 -9.07 -1.36 3.94
CA SER A 3 -8.12 -1.84 2.94
C SER A 3 -8.49 -1.15 1.63
N LYS A 4 -7.82 -0.04 1.29
CA LYS A 4 -8.09 0.73 0.05
C LYS A 4 -6.92 0.82 -0.91
N ASP A 5 -5.75 0.30 -0.56
CA ASP A 5 -4.52 0.63 -1.26
C ASP A 5 -3.88 -0.60 -1.93
N ILE A 6 -4.64 -1.34 -2.74
CA ILE A 6 -4.02 -2.26 -3.72
C ILE A 6 -3.61 -1.40 -4.93
N GLU A 7 -2.36 -1.00 -4.96
CA GLU A 7 -1.75 -0.30 -6.09
C GLU A 7 -1.12 -1.34 -7.03
N LEU A 8 -1.66 -1.48 -8.24
CA LEU A 8 -1.14 -2.41 -9.24
C LEU A 8 0.04 -1.80 -9.98
N SER A 9 1.09 -2.60 -10.18
CA SER A 9 2.20 -2.21 -11.06
C SER A 9 1.73 -2.08 -12.52
N PRO A 10 2.44 -1.32 -13.38
CA PRO A 10 2.06 -1.17 -14.78
C PRO A 10 1.86 -2.51 -15.52
N ILE A 11 2.67 -3.52 -15.19
CA ILE A 11 2.55 -4.87 -15.76
C ILE A 11 1.30 -5.58 -15.26
N GLN A 12 1.00 -5.49 -13.96
CA GLN A 12 -0.21 -6.10 -13.38
C GLN A 12 -1.47 -5.44 -13.94
N ARG A 13 -1.44 -4.13 -14.18
CA ARG A 13 -2.53 -3.39 -14.80
C ARG A 13 -2.76 -3.80 -16.25
N LEU A 14 -1.70 -4.06 -17.00
CA LEU A 14 -1.78 -4.59 -18.36
C LEU A 14 -2.43 -5.99 -18.36
N LYS A 15 -1.98 -6.89 -17.48
CA LYS A 15 -2.59 -8.21 -17.32
C LYS A 15 -4.06 -8.14 -16.91
N LEU A 16 -4.42 -7.22 -16.01
CA LEU A 16 -5.82 -7.01 -15.62
C LEU A 16 -6.67 -6.58 -16.84
N SER A 17 -6.15 -5.67 -17.66
CA SER A 17 -6.83 -5.27 -18.91
C SER A 17 -7.01 -6.44 -19.87
N GLU A 18 -5.98 -7.28 -20.05
CA GLU A 18 -6.05 -8.50 -20.86
C GLU A 18 -7.14 -9.46 -20.36
N VAL A 19 -7.21 -9.69 -19.04
CA VAL A 19 -8.27 -10.49 -18.44
C VAL A 19 -9.65 -9.90 -18.72
N MET A 20 -9.84 -8.61 -18.46
CA MET A 20 -11.13 -7.94 -18.67
C MET A 20 -11.58 -8.03 -20.14
N ASN A 21 -10.63 -8.00 -21.07
CA ASN A 21 -10.87 -8.12 -22.50
C ASN A 21 -11.07 -9.57 -22.97
N SER A 22 -10.54 -10.56 -22.25
CA SER A 22 -10.73 -11.99 -22.55
C SER A 22 -12.02 -12.56 -21.98
N LEU A 23 -12.68 -11.85 -21.05
CA LEU A 23 -14.00 -12.24 -20.54
C LEU A 23 -15.02 -12.34 -21.67
N LEU A 24 -15.86 -13.37 -21.61
CA LEU A 24 -17.08 -13.41 -22.42
C LEU A 24 -17.94 -12.18 -22.11
N SER A 25 -18.57 -11.58 -23.13
CA SER A 25 -19.33 -10.35 -22.94
C SER A 25 -20.46 -10.48 -21.90
N ALA A 26 -21.03 -11.69 -21.74
CA ALA A 26 -21.99 -11.98 -20.67
C ALA A 26 -21.37 -11.85 -19.26
N HIS A 27 -20.16 -12.39 -19.06
CA HIS A 27 -19.42 -12.29 -17.81
C HIS A 27 -18.96 -10.86 -17.54
N PHE A 28 -18.47 -10.16 -18.56
CA PHE A 28 -18.13 -8.73 -18.45
C PHE A 28 -19.35 -7.91 -17.99
N ASN A 29 -20.52 -8.16 -18.57
CA ASN A 29 -21.74 -7.48 -18.14
C ASN A 29 -22.16 -7.84 -16.70
N GLN A 30 -21.92 -9.08 -16.26
CA GLN A 30 -22.13 -9.45 -14.85
C GLN A 30 -21.21 -8.67 -13.90
N VAL A 31 -19.94 -8.47 -14.29
CA VAL A 31 -19.00 -7.61 -13.53
C VAL A 31 -19.51 -6.17 -13.45
N VAL A 32 -19.96 -5.60 -14.58
CA VAL A 32 -20.53 -4.25 -14.61
C VAL A 32 -21.78 -4.14 -13.72
N ILE A 33 -22.66 -5.15 -13.74
CA ILE A 33 -23.85 -5.18 -12.89
C ILE A 33 -23.46 -5.27 -11.41
N ALA A 34 -22.51 -6.13 -11.06
CA ALA A 34 -22.06 -6.31 -9.67
C ALA A 34 -21.43 -5.03 -9.11
N LEU A 35 -20.66 -4.30 -9.93
CA LEU A 35 -20.03 -3.03 -9.54
C LEU A 35 -21.00 -1.84 -9.56
N ALA A 36 -22.10 -1.95 -10.32
CA ALA A 36 -23.12 -0.92 -10.46
C ALA A 36 -22.56 0.51 -10.65
N PRO A 37 -21.71 0.76 -11.67
CA PRO A 37 -21.13 2.07 -11.90
C PRO A 37 -22.22 3.12 -12.22
N PRO A 38 -22.00 4.39 -11.85
CA PRO A 38 -22.90 5.48 -12.22
C PRO A 38 -23.13 5.55 -13.74
N HIS A 39 -24.30 6.03 -14.13
CA HIS A 39 -24.64 6.20 -15.55
C HIS A 39 -23.61 7.07 -16.28
N GLY A 40 -23.18 6.62 -17.46
CA GLY A 40 -22.22 7.33 -18.31
C GLY A 40 -20.75 7.10 -17.98
N ILE A 41 -20.43 6.31 -16.94
CA ILE A 41 -19.04 5.96 -16.60
C ILE A 41 -18.48 4.90 -17.54
N VAL A 42 -19.25 3.83 -17.81
CA VAL A 42 -18.83 2.77 -18.72
C VAL A 42 -19.46 3.02 -20.08
N ALA A 43 -18.66 2.94 -21.14
CA ALA A 43 -19.15 3.00 -22.51
C ALA A 43 -20.34 2.05 -22.76
N PRO A 44 -21.27 2.44 -23.67
CA PRO A 44 -22.48 1.68 -23.93
C PRO A 44 -22.19 0.27 -24.44
N LYS A 45 -23.18 -0.63 -24.33
CA LYS A 45 -23.03 -2.05 -24.71
C LYS A 45 -22.59 -2.30 -26.16
N ASP A 46 -22.81 -1.32 -27.04
CA ASP A 46 -22.48 -1.39 -28.46
C ASP A 46 -21.02 -0.98 -28.74
N ALA A 47 -20.33 -0.42 -27.75
CA ALA A 47 -18.92 -0.07 -27.83
C ALA A 47 -18.02 -1.31 -27.71
N PRO A 48 -16.80 -1.28 -28.28
CA PRO A 48 -15.81 -2.34 -28.10
C PRO A 48 -15.57 -2.66 -26.62
N GLN A 49 -15.44 -3.95 -26.30
CA GLN A 49 -15.19 -4.40 -24.92
C GLN A 49 -13.89 -3.81 -24.36
N SER A 50 -12.88 -3.56 -25.21
CA SER A 50 -11.64 -2.85 -24.84
C SER A 50 -11.89 -1.50 -24.19
N ASP A 51 -12.80 -0.73 -24.77
CA ASP A 51 -13.07 0.65 -24.34
C ASP A 51 -13.88 0.60 -23.04
N ARG A 52 -14.87 -0.31 -22.98
CA ARG A 52 -15.67 -0.54 -21.78
C ARG A 52 -14.83 -1.03 -20.60
N ALA A 53 -13.86 -1.93 -20.86
CA ALA A 53 -12.94 -2.44 -19.84
C ALA A 53 -12.02 -1.34 -19.34
N PHE A 54 -11.49 -0.51 -20.24
CA PHE A 54 -10.67 0.64 -19.88
C PHE A 54 -11.43 1.62 -18.98
N ASP A 55 -12.64 2.04 -19.37
CA ASP A 55 -13.49 2.95 -18.61
C ASP A 55 -13.79 2.41 -17.21
N LEU A 56 -14.12 1.11 -17.12
CA LEU A 56 -14.45 0.47 -15.85
C LEU A 56 -13.23 0.40 -14.92
N ILE A 57 -12.05 0.00 -15.42
CA ILE A 57 -10.81 -0.03 -14.62
C ILE A 57 -10.46 1.37 -14.15
N GLN A 58 -10.52 2.37 -15.03
CA GLN A 58 -10.22 3.76 -14.69
C GLN A 58 -11.14 4.30 -13.61
N TRP A 59 -12.44 4.00 -13.69
CA TRP A 59 -13.37 4.39 -12.64
C TRP A 59 -13.14 3.65 -11.32
N VAL A 60 -12.85 2.35 -11.36
CA VAL A 60 -12.54 1.56 -10.16
C VAL A 60 -11.32 2.11 -9.43
N GLU A 61 -10.31 2.59 -10.15
CA GLU A 61 -9.12 3.25 -9.60
C GLU A 61 -9.38 4.69 -9.11
N SER A 62 -10.48 5.31 -9.52
CA SER A 62 -10.77 6.70 -9.18
C SER A 62 -11.12 6.86 -7.68
N PRO A 63 -10.96 8.07 -7.11
CA PRO A 63 -11.36 8.34 -5.72
C PRO A 63 -12.85 8.08 -5.43
N THR A 64 -13.68 8.14 -6.46
CA THR A 64 -15.13 7.87 -6.40
C THR A 64 -15.49 6.41 -6.68
N GLY A 65 -14.51 5.60 -7.08
CA GLY A 65 -14.68 4.18 -7.37
C GLY A 65 -14.61 3.29 -6.13
N PRO A 66 -15.04 2.01 -6.27
CA PRO A 66 -15.00 1.03 -5.19
C PRO A 66 -13.59 0.48 -4.89
N GLY A 67 -12.57 0.83 -5.68
CA GLY A 67 -11.21 0.35 -5.53
C GLY A 67 -10.95 -1.01 -6.20
N LEU A 68 -9.68 -1.25 -6.57
CA LEU A 68 -9.25 -2.43 -7.32
C LEU A 68 -9.47 -3.75 -6.56
N GLU A 69 -9.46 -3.73 -5.24
CA GLU A 69 -9.74 -4.91 -4.40
C GLU A 69 -11.13 -5.50 -4.70
N THR A 70 -12.14 -4.65 -4.76
CA THR A 70 -13.53 -5.04 -5.05
C THR A 70 -13.65 -5.66 -6.45
N LEU A 71 -12.98 -5.07 -7.45
CA LEU A 71 -12.97 -5.62 -8.81
C LEU A 71 -12.30 -7.00 -8.85
N LEU A 72 -11.15 -7.16 -8.17
CA LEU A 72 -10.42 -8.41 -8.12
C LEU A 72 -11.21 -9.51 -7.39
N GLU A 73 -11.95 -9.19 -6.34
CA GLU A 73 -12.84 -10.12 -5.63
C GLU A 73 -13.98 -10.63 -6.53
N ILE A 74 -14.61 -9.73 -7.29
CA ILE A 74 -15.65 -10.11 -8.27
C ILE A 74 -15.04 -10.99 -9.35
N LEU A 75 -13.83 -10.66 -9.82
CA LEU A 75 -13.16 -11.41 -10.88
C LEU A 75 -12.76 -12.84 -10.48
N GLN A 76 -12.55 -13.14 -9.19
CA GLN A 76 -12.31 -14.50 -8.70
C GLN A 76 -13.44 -15.49 -9.00
N HIS A 77 -14.65 -14.98 -9.29
CA HIS A 77 -15.79 -15.82 -9.65
C HIS A 77 -15.73 -16.31 -11.10
N PHE A 78 -14.78 -15.81 -11.89
CA PHE A 78 -14.54 -16.23 -13.26
C PHE A 78 -13.17 -16.93 -13.35
N PRO A 79 -13.11 -18.19 -13.82
CA PRO A 79 -11.86 -18.92 -13.89
C PRO A 79 -10.94 -18.30 -14.96
N SER A 80 -9.88 -17.61 -14.53
CA SER A 80 -8.77 -17.20 -15.39
C SER A 80 -7.42 -17.45 -14.69
N PRO A 81 -6.47 -18.14 -15.34
CA PRO A 81 -5.14 -18.38 -14.76
C PRO A 81 -4.33 -17.08 -14.59
N GLU A 82 -4.60 -16.05 -15.39
CA GLU A 82 -3.93 -14.75 -15.32
C GLU A 82 -4.34 -13.97 -14.06
N LEU A 83 -5.58 -14.15 -13.58
CA LEU A 83 -6.07 -13.54 -12.34
C LEU A 83 -5.36 -14.09 -11.11
N GLU A 84 -5.10 -15.39 -11.07
CA GLU A 84 -4.39 -16.02 -9.96
C GLU A 84 -2.96 -15.47 -9.82
N GLU A 85 -2.29 -15.19 -10.95
CA GLU A 85 -0.97 -14.56 -10.94
C GLU A 85 -1.03 -13.12 -10.39
N ILE A 86 -2.01 -12.33 -10.81
CA ILE A 86 -2.20 -10.94 -10.32
C ILE A 86 -2.50 -10.95 -8.82
N LEU A 87 -3.41 -11.81 -8.34
CA LEU A 87 -3.78 -11.94 -6.94
C LEU A 87 -2.61 -12.42 -6.08
N THR A 88 -1.82 -13.36 -6.59
CA THR A 88 -0.61 -13.85 -5.92
C THR A 88 0.46 -12.76 -5.85
N ALA A 89 0.68 -12.01 -6.94
CA ALA A 89 1.65 -10.92 -6.95
C ALA A 89 1.23 -9.76 -6.04
N ALA A 90 -0.04 -9.36 -6.04
CA ALA A 90 -0.58 -8.31 -5.18
C ALA A 90 -0.49 -8.68 -3.68
N SER A 91 -0.87 -9.92 -3.34
CA SER A 91 -0.75 -10.42 -1.96
C SER A 91 0.70 -10.61 -1.52
N THR A 92 1.60 -10.99 -2.43
CA THR A 92 3.04 -11.07 -2.15
C THR A 92 3.65 -9.69 -1.91
N GLN A 93 3.22 -8.67 -2.65
CA GLN A 93 3.67 -7.29 -2.45
C GLN A 93 3.21 -6.72 -1.10
N ALA A 94 1.97 -6.99 -0.69
CA ALA A 94 1.49 -6.66 0.65
C ALA A 94 2.29 -7.37 1.76
N ARG A 95 2.64 -8.65 1.56
CA ARG A 95 3.50 -9.42 2.47
C ARG A 95 4.94 -8.93 2.49
N TYR A 96 5.49 -8.48 1.37
CA TYR A 96 6.83 -7.89 1.30
C TYR A 96 6.91 -6.58 2.07
N HIS A 97 5.91 -5.69 1.97
CA HIS A 97 5.88 -4.47 2.76
C HIS A 97 5.76 -4.75 4.27
N ALA A 98 4.92 -5.72 4.66
CA ALA A 98 4.81 -6.14 6.06
C ALA A 98 6.12 -6.77 6.58
N SER A 99 6.78 -7.60 5.76
CA SER A 99 8.06 -8.24 6.07
C SER A 99 9.22 -7.24 6.15
N ALA A 100 9.28 -6.25 5.24
CA ALA A 100 10.29 -5.19 5.26
C ALA A 100 10.15 -4.29 6.50
N MET A 101 8.92 -3.92 6.87
CA MET A 101 8.65 -3.21 8.12
C MET A 101 9.00 -4.06 9.34
N ALA A 102 8.66 -5.35 9.35
CA ALA A 102 9.02 -6.25 10.45
C ALA A 102 10.55 -6.41 10.60
N ARG A 103 11.29 -6.49 9.49
CA ARG A 103 12.76 -6.52 9.47
C ARG A 103 13.38 -5.22 9.94
N LEU A 104 12.81 -4.08 9.54
CA LEU A 104 13.24 -2.76 10.05
C LEU A 104 12.94 -2.60 11.54
N MET A 105 11.78 -3.05 12.02
CA MET A 105 11.46 -3.05 13.44
C MET A 105 12.40 -3.97 14.24
N ALA A 106 12.85 -5.08 13.67
CA ALA A 106 13.79 -5.99 14.31
C ALA A 106 15.23 -5.43 14.43
N LEU A 107 15.57 -4.40 13.66
CA LEU A 107 16.88 -3.72 13.72
C LEU A 107 16.89 -2.55 14.74
N LEU A 108 15.72 -2.17 15.24
CA LEU A 108 15.58 -1.07 16.19
C LEU A 108 15.64 -1.60 17.63
N PRO A 109 16.18 -0.81 18.59
CA PRO A 109 16.05 -1.12 20.01
C PRO A 109 14.58 -1.33 20.40
N GLU A 110 14.34 -2.22 21.36
CA GLU A 110 12.98 -2.65 21.77
C GLU A 110 12.08 -1.47 22.17
N GLU A 111 12.67 -0.45 22.80
CA GLU A 111 12.02 0.81 23.19
C GLU A 111 11.49 1.58 21.97
N THR A 112 12.27 1.66 20.90
CA THR A 112 11.95 2.42 19.68
C THR A 112 10.89 1.69 18.84
N ALA A 113 10.95 0.36 18.80
CA ALA A 113 9.93 -0.46 18.13
C ALA A 113 8.55 -0.33 18.82
N ALA A 114 8.53 -0.25 20.16
CA ALA A 114 7.31 -0.05 20.92
C ALA A 114 6.66 1.32 20.65
N GLU A 115 7.46 2.38 20.58
CA GLU A 115 6.98 3.74 20.27
C GLU A 115 6.42 3.85 18.85
N LEU A 116 7.11 3.26 17.86
CA LEU A 116 6.62 3.16 16.48
C LEU A 116 5.29 2.39 16.39
N GLY A 117 5.16 1.30 17.15
CA GLY A 117 3.92 0.54 17.25
C GLY A 117 2.77 1.35 17.85
N ILE A 118 3.03 2.18 18.87
CA ILE A 118 2.04 3.08 19.47
C ILE A 118 1.63 4.18 18.48
N LEU A 119 2.59 4.75 17.76
CA LEU A 119 2.36 5.79 16.76
C LEU A 119 1.49 5.27 15.61
N GLN A 120 1.80 4.06 15.11
CA GLN A 120 1.01 3.39 14.07
C GLN A 120 -0.44 3.15 14.53
N ARG A 121 -0.66 2.72 15.78
CA ARG A 121 -2.02 2.53 16.34
C ARG A 121 -2.78 3.85 16.52
N ARG A 122 -2.10 4.92 16.96
CA ARG A 122 -2.71 6.25 17.12
C ARG A 122 -3.11 6.84 15.77
N MET A 123 -2.27 6.67 14.76
CA MET A 123 -2.51 7.16 13.41
C MET A 123 -3.62 6.37 12.71
N ALA A 124 -3.68 5.06 12.92
CA ALA A 124 -4.79 4.22 12.44
C ALA A 124 -6.15 4.62 13.06
N LYS A 125 -6.16 5.15 14.30
CA LYS A 125 -7.37 5.73 14.91
C LYS A 125 -7.73 7.12 14.39
N ALA A 126 -6.78 7.86 13.82
CA ALA A 126 -6.97 9.24 13.39
C ALA A 126 -7.49 9.38 11.96
N ASN A 127 -7.75 8.28 11.24
CA ASN A 127 -8.13 8.30 9.81
C ASN A 127 -7.12 9.06 8.91
N ALA A 128 -5.86 9.18 9.35
CA ALA A 128 -4.81 9.80 8.56
C ALA A 128 -4.54 9.00 7.28
N SER A 129 -4.19 9.69 6.20
CA SER A 129 -3.90 9.03 4.93
C SER A 129 -2.63 8.17 5.03
N THR A 130 -2.58 7.05 4.31
CA THR A 130 -1.43 6.13 4.32
C THR A 130 -0.11 6.83 4.00
N TRP A 131 -0.15 7.85 3.14
CA TRP A 131 1.00 8.69 2.80
C TRP A 131 1.50 9.52 3.99
N GLU A 132 0.62 10.21 4.71
CA GLU A 132 0.98 10.97 5.91
C GLU A 132 1.54 10.07 6.99
N ILE A 133 1.05 8.83 7.07
CA ILE A 133 1.58 7.82 7.98
C ILE A 133 3.01 7.45 7.63
N ARG A 134 3.28 7.16 6.35
CA ARG A 134 4.61 6.82 5.87
C ARG A 134 5.60 7.99 6.00
N LEU A 135 5.15 9.22 5.72
CA LEU A 135 5.99 10.41 5.79
C LEU A 135 6.39 10.72 7.23
N ARG A 136 5.44 10.71 8.18
CA ARG A 136 5.77 10.90 9.62
C ARG A 136 6.66 9.79 10.17
N LEU A 137 6.42 8.54 9.76
CA LEU A 137 7.29 7.43 10.15
C LEU A 137 8.72 7.63 9.63
N LEU A 138 8.88 8.10 8.39
CA LEU A 138 10.19 8.41 7.83
C LEU A 138 10.87 9.56 8.55
N GLU A 139 10.15 10.63 8.88
CA GLU A 139 10.69 11.76 9.65
C GLU A 139 11.25 11.31 11.01
N GLU A 140 10.47 10.54 11.77
CA GLU A 140 10.89 10.01 13.06
C GLU A 140 12.10 9.08 12.93
N ILE A 141 12.13 8.20 11.91
CA ILE A 141 13.28 7.33 11.65
C ILE A 141 14.53 8.14 11.30
N ILE A 142 14.41 9.20 10.50
CA ILE A 142 15.54 10.08 10.14
C ILE A 142 16.08 10.79 11.38
N ILE A 143 15.20 11.31 12.25
CA ILE A 143 15.59 11.94 13.50
C ILE A 143 16.33 10.94 14.40
N LEU A 144 15.80 9.73 14.55
CA LEU A 144 16.44 8.68 15.36
C LEU A 144 17.82 8.29 14.82
N LEU A 145 17.96 8.12 13.50
CA LEU A 145 19.25 7.87 12.87
C LEU A 145 20.23 9.02 13.09
N TRP A 146 19.75 10.27 13.02
CA TRP A 146 20.57 11.44 13.26
C TRP A 146 21.05 11.54 14.70
N VAL A 147 20.16 11.31 15.68
CA VAL A 147 20.52 11.24 17.11
C VAL A 147 21.55 10.15 17.37
N PHE A 148 21.37 8.97 16.77
CA PHE A 148 22.31 7.86 16.91
C PHE A 148 23.68 8.19 16.31
N TYR A 149 23.72 8.81 15.13
CA TYR A 149 24.95 9.28 14.50
C TYR A 149 25.69 10.30 15.37
N VAL A 150 24.98 11.30 15.91
CA VAL A 150 25.56 12.32 16.79
C VAL A 150 26.13 11.69 18.05
N ARG A 151 25.41 10.74 18.67
CA ARG A 151 25.89 9.99 19.83
C ARG A 151 27.19 9.25 19.55
N ILE A 152 27.25 8.48 18.46
CA ILE A 152 28.47 7.77 18.04
C ILE A 152 29.62 8.76 17.82
N LYS A 153 29.35 9.91 17.19
CA LYS A 153 30.36 10.95 16.99
C LYS A 153 30.85 11.55 18.31
N LEU A 154 29.97 11.81 19.27
CA LEU A 154 30.33 12.30 20.60
C LEU A 154 31.18 11.29 21.38
N GLU A 155 30.81 10.01 21.34
CA GLU A 155 31.56 8.93 21.99
C GLU A 155 32.95 8.74 21.34
N ASN A 156 33.03 8.84 20.02
CA ASN A 156 34.29 8.76 19.26
C ASN A 156 35.19 9.99 19.38
N LEU A 157 34.64 11.14 19.78
CA LEU A 157 35.42 12.36 20.01
C LEU A 157 36.31 12.27 21.26
N GLY A 158 36.22 11.17 22.03
CA GLY A 158 37.16 10.87 23.11
C GLY A 158 37.25 12.02 24.12
N LEU A 159 36.14 12.72 24.36
CA LEU A 159 36.11 13.82 25.32
C LEU A 159 36.55 13.26 26.68
N PRO A 160 37.66 13.76 27.25
CA PRO A 160 38.12 13.27 28.55
C PRO A 160 36.99 13.50 29.55
N ALA A 161 36.66 12.47 30.32
CA ALA A 161 35.64 12.55 31.36
C ALA A 161 35.99 13.78 32.23
N GLY A 162 35.11 14.78 32.22
CA GLY A 162 35.35 16.04 32.91
C GLY A 162 35.63 15.76 34.37
N ASP A 163 36.91 15.84 34.74
CA ASP A 163 37.40 15.59 36.07
C ASP A 163 36.88 16.72 36.96
N ARG A 164 35.69 16.52 37.55
CA ARG A 164 35.15 17.43 38.56
C ARG A 164 36.00 17.26 39.80
N LYS A 165 37.12 18.00 39.84
CA LYS A 165 37.77 18.36 41.11
C LYS A 165 36.73 19.06 41.98
N ARG A 166 36.20 18.30 42.93
CA ARG A 166 35.56 18.85 44.12
C ARG A 166 36.71 19.36 44.99
N ASP A 167 37.05 20.62 44.80
CA ASP A 167 37.89 21.32 45.76
C ASP A 167 37.03 21.55 47.02
N ALA A 168 37.52 21.00 48.12
CA ALA A 168 36.97 21.11 49.48
C ALA A 168 37.32 22.45 50.11
#